data_AF-A0A317KFR3-F1
#
_entry.id   AF-A0A317KFR3-F1
#
_cell.length_a   1.000
_cell.length_b   1.000
_cell.length_c   1.000
_cell.angle_alpha   90.00
_cell.angle_beta   90.00
_cell.angle_gamma   90.00
#
_symmetry.space_group_name_H-M   'P 1'
#
loop_
_entity.id
_entity.type
_entity.pdbx_description
1 polymer ?
#
loop_
_entity_poly.entity_id
_entity_poly.type
_entity_poly.pdbx_seq_one_letter_code
_entity_poly.pdbx_strand_id
1 'polypeptide(L)'
;MTSPAEPASTDATQASQLTKPLRELAALVLLGANAVLLFVGLIRLLVSTDGYGSFTGRAGSAFFAFVGVESAVLPVLAVLLATHVQPVLPKAKLITQAALGEYAAGALFGALSLLIWLVGRLADGEVLDALLGLLTRLAWLAIFGVAAFVVFKVWRTLYYTPKTPKPAPQPGMYGQAQPGWPQQQGGHPAQPGGYPPPGQGGYA
;
A
#
# COMPACT_ATOMS: atom_id res chain seq x y z
N MET A 1 50.32 -11.56 -26.53
CA MET A 1 50.00 -11.33 -25.12
C MET A 1 49.08 -10.12 -25.06
N THR A 2 47.80 -10.30 -24.77
CA THR A 2 46.81 -9.21 -24.72
C THR A 2 46.59 -8.80 -23.27
N SER A 3 46.75 -7.51 -22.96
CA SER A 3 46.51 -6.94 -21.62
C SER A 3 45.12 -7.30 -21.09
N PRO A 4 44.97 -7.52 -19.78
CA PRO A 4 43.65 -7.60 -19.15
C PRO A 4 42.90 -6.28 -19.35
N ALA A 5 41.61 -6.37 -19.70
CA ALA A 5 40.72 -5.23 -19.72
C ALA A 5 40.63 -4.61 -18.32
N GLU A 6 40.83 -3.29 -18.24
CA GLU A 6 40.69 -2.50 -17.03
C GLU A 6 39.25 -2.65 -16.49
N PRO A 7 39.05 -2.97 -15.20
CA PRO A 7 37.71 -3.08 -14.65
C PRO A 7 37.00 -1.73 -14.77
N ALA A 8 35.79 -1.76 -15.33
CA ALA A 8 34.92 -0.60 -15.46
C ALA A 8 34.80 0.13 -14.10
N SER A 9 35.09 1.43 -14.15
CA SER A 9 35.09 2.41 -13.06
C SER A 9 34.05 2.14 -11.95
N THR A 10 34.56 2.03 -10.72
CA THR A 10 33.86 1.94 -9.41
C THR A 10 33.09 3.21 -8.99
N ASP A 11 32.72 4.09 -9.94
CA ASP A 11 32.07 5.38 -9.66
C ASP A 11 30.56 5.30 -9.42
N ALA A 12 29.95 4.13 -9.57
CA ALA A 12 28.55 3.89 -9.19
C ALA A 12 28.29 3.93 -7.66
N THR A 13 29.32 4.28 -6.86
CA THR A 13 29.28 4.25 -5.40
C THR A 13 28.74 5.54 -4.75
N GLN A 14 28.67 6.71 -5.39
CA GLN A 14 28.57 7.96 -4.60
C GLN A 14 27.17 8.61 -4.43
N ALA A 15 26.20 8.48 -5.34
CA ALA A 15 24.90 9.17 -5.19
C ALA A 15 23.88 8.39 -4.33
N SER A 16 23.84 7.07 -4.50
CA SER A 16 22.88 6.20 -3.80
C SER A 16 23.19 6.06 -2.31
N GLN A 17 24.47 6.13 -1.91
CA GLN A 17 24.87 6.05 -0.50
C GLN A 17 24.49 7.30 0.31
N LEU A 18 24.47 8.48 -0.33
CA LEU A 18 24.07 9.74 0.32
C LEU A 18 22.56 9.83 0.53
N THR A 19 21.76 9.26 -0.38
CA THR A 19 20.29 9.32 -0.33
C THR A 19 19.64 8.12 0.34
N LYS A 20 20.37 7.01 0.53
CA LYS A 20 19.91 5.80 1.25
C LYS A 20 19.24 6.09 2.61
N PRO A 21 19.82 6.89 3.53
CA PRO A 21 19.16 7.17 4.81
C PRO A 21 17.94 8.07 4.67
N LEU A 22 17.88 8.90 3.63
CA LEU A 22 16.78 9.83 3.38
C LEU A 22 15.57 9.17 2.70
N ARG A 23 15.73 7.99 2.11
CA ARG A 23 14.68 7.33 1.32
C ARG A 23 13.45 6.99 2.14
N GLU A 24 13.63 6.49 3.37
CA GLU A 24 12.49 6.22 4.25
C GLU A 24 11.75 7.51 4.61
N LEU A 25 12.50 8.56 4.97
CA LEU A 25 11.93 9.87 5.27
C LEU A 25 11.20 10.45 4.05
N ALA A 26 11.79 10.37 2.86
CA ALA A 26 11.19 10.86 1.63
C ALA A 26 9.88 10.12 1.30
N ALA A 27 9.86 8.79 1.42
CA ALA A 27 8.64 8.00 1.21
C ALA A 27 7.54 8.38 2.23
N LEU A 28 7.91 8.60 3.50
CA LEU A 28 6.98 9.05 4.53
C LEU A 28 6.48 10.47 4.30
N VAL A 29 7.33 11.39 3.84
CA VAL A 29 6.95 12.77 3.51
C VAL A 29 6.03 12.82 2.31
N LEU A 30 6.30 12.05 1.25
CA LEU A 30 5.42 11.99 0.07
C LEU A 30 4.01 11.53 0.46
N LEU A 31 3.94 10.49 1.30
CA LEU A 31 2.68 9.94 1.80
C LEU A 31 1.99 10.93 2.75
N GLY A 32 2.70 11.42 3.77
CA GLY A 32 2.18 12.39 4.72
C GLY A 32 1.71 13.69 4.06
N ALA A 33 2.44 14.19 3.06
CA ALA A 33 2.04 15.36 2.28
C ALA A 33 0.74 15.09 1.53
N ASN A 34 0.60 13.93 0.87
CA ASN A 34 -0.65 13.57 0.21
C ASN A 34 -1.82 13.47 1.20
N ALA A 35 -1.62 12.84 2.36
CA ALA A 35 -2.64 12.78 3.41
C ALA A 35 -3.10 14.18 3.86
N VAL A 36 -2.18 15.13 4.02
CA VAL A 36 -2.52 16.52 4.36
C VAL A 36 -3.29 17.19 3.22
N LEU A 37 -2.90 16.98 1.96
CA LEU A 37 -3.61 17.54 0.81
C LEU A 37 -5.03 16.99 0.69
N LEU A 38 -5.22 15.67 0.89
CA LEU A 38 -6.54 15.05 0.95
C LEU A 38 -7.39 15.65 2.08
N PHE A 39 -6.80 15.88 3.26
CA PHE A 39 -7.49 16.50 4.38
C PHE A 39 -7.88 17.97 4.09
N VAL A 40 -6.99 18.74 3.45
CA VAL A 40 -7.31 20.10 2.99
C VAL A 40 -8.44 20.08 1.96
N GLY A 41 -8.43 19.12 1.03
CA GLY A 41 -9.51 18.89 0.07
C GLY A 41 -10.85 18.64 0.78
N LEU A 42 -10.84 17.82 1.83
CA LEU A 42 -12.02 17.55 2.66
C LEU A 42 -12.54 18.81 3.35
N ILE A 43 -11.66 19.62 3.94
CA ILE A 43 -12.06 20.89 4.55
C ILE A 43 -12.68 21.81 3.50
N ARG A 44 -12.06 21.95 2.32
CA ARG A 44 -12.58 22.78 1.22
C ARG A 44 -13.93 22.30 0.69
N LEU A 45 -14.19 21.00 0.72
CA LEU A 45 -15.50 20.45 0.37
C LEU A 45 -16.57 20.87 1.40
N LEU A 46 -16.27 20.72 2.69
CA LEU A 46 -17.22 20.88 3.79
C LEU A 46 -17.43 22.34 4.21
N VAL A 47 -16.37 23.14 4.24
CA VAL A 47 -16.35 24.49 4.82
C VAL A 47 -16.37 25.55 3.72
N SER A 48 -17.27 26.52 3.87
CA SER A 48 -17.27 27.75 3.04
C SER A 48 -16.29 28.75 3.63
N THR A 49 -15.23 29.12 2.91
CA THR A 49 -14.21 30.06 3.40
C THR A 49 -14.49 31.52 3.05
N ASP A 50 -15.37 31.74 2.08
CA ASP A 50 -15.57 33.02 1.40
C ASP A 50 -17.04 33.47 1.41
N GLY A 51 -17.95 32.73 2.05
CA GLY A 51 -19.34 33.13 2.28
C GLY A 51 -20.24 33.15 1.02
N TYR A 52 -19.66 33.16 -0.17
CA TYR A 52 -20.36 33.28 -1.46
C TYR A 52 -20.30 32.02 -2.35
N GLY A 53 -19.56 30.97 -1.95
CA GLY A 53 -19.40 29.74 -2.74
C GLY A 53 -20.54 28.71 -2.55
N SER A 54 -21.14 28.24 -3.65
CA SER A 54 -22.12 27.14 -3.63
C SER A 54 -21.46 25.79 -3.31
N PHE A 55 -22.22 24.89 -2.68
CA PHE A 55 -21.72 23.55 -2.38
C PHE A 55 -21.34 22.77 -3.66
N THR A 56 -22.12 22.92 -4.73
CA THR A 56 -21.83 22.37 -6.06
C THR A 56 -20.48 22.88 -6.60
N GLY A 57 -20.22 24.19 -6.50
CA GLY A 57 -18.97 24.78 -6.95
C GLY A 57 -17.77 24.26 -6.15
N ARG A 58 -17.90 24.14 -4.83
CA ARG A 58 -16.87 23.57 -3.96
C ARG A 58 -16.60 22.09 -4.27
N ALA A 59 -17.63 21.29 -4.50
CA ALA A 59 -17.46 19.91 -4.92
C ALA A 59 -16.73 19.81 -6.27
N GLY A 60 -17.06 20.71 -7.20
CA GLY A 60 -16.39 20.81 -8.49
C GLY A 60 -14.89 21.06 -8.39
N SER A 61 -14.46 21.95 -7.50
CA SER A 61 -13.05 22.29 -7.28
C SER A 61 -12.32 21.26 -6.41
N ALA A 62 -12.96 20.77 -5.34
CA ALA A 62 -12.39 19.80 -4.42
C ALA A 62 -12.09 18.44 -5.08
N PHE A 63 -12.81 18.07 -6.15
CA PHE A 63 -12.56 16.85 -6.93
C PHE A 63 -11.06 16.65 -7.25
N PHE A 64 -10.38 17.70 -7.72
CA PHE A 64 -8.98 17.60 -8.12
C PHE A 64 -8.02 17.45 -6.94
N ALA A 65 -8.42 17.81 -5.72
CA ALA A 65 -7.64 17.53 -4.52
C ALA A 65 -7.67 16.05 -4.12
N PHE A 66 -8.62 15.25 -4.64
CA PHE A 66 -8.77 13.83 -4.32
C PHE A 66 -8.29 12.90 -5.43
N VAL A 67 -8.37 13.35 -6.69
CA VAL A 67 -8.11 12.52 -7.90
C VAL A 67 -7.07 13.19 -8.83
N GLY A 68 -6.55 14.37 -8.46
CA GLY A 68 -5.57 15.10 -9.26
C GLY A 68 -4.18 14.48 -9.26
N VAL A 69 -3.23 15.22 -9.84
CA VAL A 69 -1.84 14.76 -10.03
C VAL A 69 -1.21 14.36 -8.70
N GLU A 70 -1.36 15.18 -7.67
CA GLU A 70 -0.74 14.98 -6.37
C GLU A 70 -1.24 13.68 -5.74
N SER A 71 -2.56 13.50 -5.69
CA SER A 71 -3.19 12.29 -5.14
C SER A 71 -2.95 11.04 -5.96
N ALA A 72 -2.73 11.18 -7.28
CA ALA A 72 -2.37 10.07 -8.14
C ALA A 72 -0.89 9.70 -7.99
N VAL A 73 0.03 10.67 -7.97
CA VAL A 73 1.47 10.44 -8.18
C VAL A 73 2.24 10.26 -6.86
N LEU A 74 1.96 11.07 -5.84
CA LEU A 74 2.73 11.04 -4.59
C LEU A 74 2.73 9.66 -3.92
N PRO A 75 1.59 8.94 -3.82
CA PRO A 75 1.57 7.61 -3.19
C PRO A 75 2.29 6.56 -4.05
N VAL A 76 2.20 6.63 -5.39
CA VAL A 76 2.98 5.74 -6.27
C VAL A 76 4.47 5.93 -6.02
N LEU A 77 4.95 7.18 -6.01
CA LEU A 77 6.36 7.47 -5.79
C LEU A 77 6.84 6.96 -4.43
N ALA A 78 6.05 7.15 -3.37
CA ALA A 78 6.36 6.60 -2.05
C ALA A 78 6.51 5.07 -2.07
N VAL A 79 5.60 4.37 -2.75
CA VAL A 79 5.62 2.92 -2.89
C VAL A 79 6.82 2.45 -3.72
N LEU A 80 7.10 3.10 -4.85
CA LEU A 80 8.24 2.76 -5.70
C LEU A 80 9.56 2.95 -4.95
N LEU A 81 9.72 4.06 -4.24
CA LEU A 81 10.89 4.29 -3.38
C LEU A 81 11.03 3.21 -2.29
N ALA A 82 9.92 2.77 -1.71
CA ALA A 82 9.95 1.76 -0.66
C ALA A 82 10.23 0.33 -1.15
N THR A 83 9.85 0.01 -2.39
CA THR A 83 9.81 -1.38 -2.90
C THR A 83 10.82 -1.67 -4.01
N HIS A 84 11.12 -0.72 -4.89
CA HIS A 84 11.92 -0.97 -6.09
C HIS A 84 13.40 -0.59 -5.94
N VAL A 85 13.76 0.25 -4.97
CA VAL A 85 15.16 0.61 -4.71
C VAL A 85 15.76 -0.30 -3.64
N GLN A 86 16.76 -1.11 -4.01
CA GLN A 86 17.39 -2.07 -3.10
C GLN A 86 18.37 -1.40 -2.10
N PRO A 87 18.46 -1.87 -0.84
CA PRO A 87 17.60 -2.90 -0.24
C PRO A 87 16.18 -2.36 0.00
N VAL A 88 15.15 -3.22 -0.09
CA VAL A 88 13.75 -2.87 0.23
C VAL A 88 13.65 -2.27 1.64
N LEU A 89 12.81 -1.24 1.82
CA LEU A 89 12.66 -0.61 3.13
C LEU A 89 12.00 -1.56 4.15
N PRO A 90 12.42 -1.54 5.43
CA PRO A 90 11.80 -2.36 6.47
C PRO A 90 10.29 -2.12 6.62
N LYS A 91 9.86 -0.86 6.43
CA LYS A 91 8.46 -0.42 6.53
C LYS A 91 7.71 -0.44 5.19
N ALA A 92 8.25 -1.05 4.14
CA ALA A 92 7.66 -1.00 2.79
C ALA A 92 6.21 -1.53 2.75
N LYS A 93 5.90 -2.57 3.54
CA LYS A 93 4.53 -3.08 3.69
C LYS A 93 3.58 -2.02 4.24
N LEU A 94 3.97 -1.34 5.33
CA LEU A 94 3.14 -0.30 5.96
C LEU A 94 2.94 0.89 5.03
N ILE A 95 4.00 1.35 4.37
CA ILE A 95 3.93 2.45 3.38
C ILE A 95 2.94 2.09 2.26
N THR A 96 3.03 0.86 1.74
CA THR A 96 2.14 0.40 0.66
C THR A 96 0.68 0.30 1.13
N GLN A 97 0.43 -0.19 2.34
CA GLN A 97 -0.91 -0.25 2.91
C GLN A 97 -1.50 1.15 3.15
N ALA A 98 -0.71 2.08 3.65
CA ALA A 98 -1.15 3.45 3.86
C ALA A 98 -1.43 4.17 2.52
N ALA A 99 -0.60 3.96 1.49
CA ALA A 99 -0.89 4.43 0.13
C ALA A 99 -2.21 3.89 -0.43
N LEU A 100 -2.52 2.61 -0.20
CA LEU A 100 -3.83 2.05 -0.57
C LEU A 100 -4.98 2.71 0.20
N GLY A 101 -4.77 3.06 1.47
CA GLY A 101 -5.73 3.83 2.26
C GLY A 101 -5.99 5.21 1.67
N GLU A 102 -4.95 5.92 1.24
CA GLU A 102 -5.08 7.22 0.56
C GLU A 102 -5.79 7.10 -0.78
N TYR A 103 -5.50 6.09 -1.60
CA TYR A 103 -6.25 5.84 -2.83
C TYR A 103 -7.72 5.53 -2.55
N ALA A 104 -8.03 4.78 -1.49
CA ALA A 104 -9.41 4.50 -1.12
C ALA A 104 -10.14 5.78 -0.68
N ALA A 105 -9.49 6.64 0.11
CA ALA A 105 -10.05 7.92 0.52
C ALA A 105 -10.24 8.87 -0.68
N GLY A 106 -9.22 8.99 -1.54
CA GLY A 106 -9.28 9.81 -2.75
C GLY A 106 -10.36 9.33 -3.72
N ALA A 107 -10.51 8.02 -3.92
CA ALA A 107 -11.58 7.46 -4.73
C ALA A 107 -12.97 7.79 -4.17
N LEU A 108 -13.16 7.62 -2.86
CA LEU A 108 -14.44 7.90 -2.19
C LEU A 108 -14.82 9.38 -2.31
N PHE A 109 -13.95 10.29 -1.88
CA PHE A 109 -14.25 11.72 -1.88
C PHE A 109 -14.25 12.32 -3.29
N GLY A 110 -13.42 11.81 -4.20
CA GLY A 110 -13.45 12.15 -5.61
C GLY A 110 -14.77 11.78 -6.26
N ALA A 111 -15.27 10.56 -6.03
CA ALA A 111 -16.56 10.11 -6.54
C ALA A 111 -17.72 10.94 -5.98
N LEU A 112 -17.74 11.20 -4.66
CA LEU A 112 -18.76 12.05 -4.05
C LEU A 112 -18.74 13.47 -4.62
N SER A 113 -17.56 14.07 -4.73
CA SER A 113 -17.37 15.41 -5.29
C SER A 113 -17.83 15.49 -6.75
N LEU A 114 -17.53 14.47 -7.56
CA LEU A 114 -18.01 14.35 -8.93
C LEU A 114 -19.54 14.29 -8.98
N LEU A 115 -20.17 13.44 -8.17
CA LEU A 115 -21.62 13.27 -8.17
C LEU A 115 -22.33 14.56 -7.76
N ILE A 116 -21.88 15.21 -6.68
CA ILE A 116 -22.44 16.47 -6.20
C ILE A 116 -22.32 17.55 -7.28
N TRP A 117 -21.14 17.70 -7.88
CA TRP A 117 -20.92 18.68 -8.93
C TRP A 117 -21.79 18.41 -10.17
N LEU A 118 -21.83 17.16 -10.63
CA LEU A 118 -22.58 16.78 -11.83
C LEU A 118 -24.08 16.99 -11.65
N VAL A 119 -24.64 16.56 -10.52
CA VAL A 119 -26.07 16.76 -10.21
C VAL A 119 -26.40 18.24 -10.15
N GLY A 120 -25.56 19.06 -9.50
CA GLY A 120 -25.79 20.50 -9.44
C GLY A 120 -25.77 21.16 -10.81
N ARG A 121 -24.79 20.84 -11.67
CA ARG A 121 -24.72 21.37 -13.04
C ARG A 121 -25.94 20.99 -13.89
N LEU A 122 -26.41 19.75 -13.76
CA LEU A 122 -27.61 19.29 -14.46
C LEU A 122 -28.87 19.96 -13.94
N ALA A 123 -28.97 20.20 -12.62
CA ALA A 123 -30.08 20.92 -12.02
C ALA A 123 -30.14 22.38 -12.47
N ASP A 124 -28.98 23.02 -12.70
CA ASP A 124 -28.88 24.39 -13.22
C ASP A 124 -29.10 24.48 -14.75
N GLY A 125 -29.31 23.35 -15.44
CA GLY A 125 -29.51 23.30 -16.89
C GLY A 125 -28.22 23.45 -17.72
N GLU A 126 -27.06 23.42 -17.07
CA GLU A 126 -25.74 23.62 -17.68
C GLU A 126 -25.19 22.34 -18.34
N VAL A 127 -25.94 21.77 -19.29
CA VAL A 127 -25.67 20.44 -19.86
C VAL A 127 -24.29 20.36 -20.54
N LEU A 128 -23.90 21.40 -21.28
CA LEU A 128 -22.61 21.40 -21.98
C LEU A 128 -21.43 21.47 -20.97
N ASP A 129 -21.52 22.30 -19.94
CA ASP A 129 -20.50 22.37 -18.88
C ASP A 129 -20.43 21.05 -18.10
N ALA A 130 -21.58 20.45 -17.79
CA ALA A 130 -21.68 19.14 -17.18
C ALA A 130 -20.97 18.07 -18.01
N LEU A 131 -21.21 18.02 -19.33
CA LEU A 131 -20.59 17.06 -20.24
C LEU A 131 -19.07 17.25 -20.31
N LEU A 132 -18.61 18.47 -20.59
CA LEU A 132 -17.17 18.76 -20.73
C LEU A 132 -16.41 18.52 -19.43
N GLY A 133 -17.00 18.93 -18.30
CA GLY A 133 -16.42 18.71 -16.99
C GLY A 133 -16.49 17.24 -16.55
N LEU A 134 -17.49 16.47 -16.98
CA LEU A 134 -17.53 15.02 -16.76
C LEU A 134 -16.42 14.32 -17.53
N LEU A 135 -16.24 14.60 -18.81
CA LEU A 135 -15.17 14.02 -19.63
C LEU A 135 -13.78 14.28 -19.02
N THR A 136 -13.55 15.52 -18.59
CA THR A 136 -12.31 15.91 -17.90
C THR A 136 -12.10 15.10 -16.62
N ARG A 137 -13.13 14.97 -15.78
CA ARG A 137 -13.05 14.24 -14.52
C ARG A 137 -12.88 12.73 -14.72
N LEU A 138 -13.50 12.16 -15.75
CA LEU A 138 -13.31 10.76 -16.14
C LEU A 138 -11.87 10.48 -16.59
N ALA A 139 -11.26 11.40 -17.34
CA ALA A 139 -9.84 11.28 -17.71
C ALA A 139 -8.94 11.24 -16.46
N TRP A 140 -9.17 12.12 -15.49
CA TRP A 140 -8.43 12.10 -14.22
C TRP A 140 -8.70 10.83 -13.39
N LEU A 141 -9.95 10.38 -13.31
CA LEU A 141 -10.30 9.12 -12.66
C LEU A 141 -9.58 7.92 -13.29
N ALA A 142 -9.43 7.89 -14.62
CA ALA A 142 -8.70 6.83 -15.29
C ALA A 142 -7.21 6.84 -14.91
N ILE A 143 -6.56 8.02 -14.92
CA ILE A 143 -5.16 8.17 -14.51
C ILE A 143 -4.97 7.74 -13.05
N PHE A 144 -5.80 8.25 -12.16
CA PHE A 144 -5.79 7.90 -10.74
C PHE A 144 -6.05 6.40 -10.54
N GLY A 145 -6.99 5.81 -11.27
CA GLY A 145 -7.32 4.39 -11.23
C GLY A 145 -6.14 3.51 -11.63
N VAL A 146 -5.39 3.90 -12.67
CA VAL A 146 -4.15 3.21 -13.06
C VAL A 146 -3.10 3.30 -11.96
N ALA A 147 -2.90 4.48 -11.38
CA ALA A 147 -1.96 4.68 -10.27
C ALA A 147 -2.30 3.80 -9.05
N ALA A 148 -3.57 3.80 -8.63
CA ALA A 148 -4.09 2.95 -7.56
C ALA A 148 -3.91 1.45 -7.88
N PHE A 149 -4.18 1.06 -9.13
CA PHE A 149 -4.03 -0.33 -9.58
C PHE A 149 -2.58 -0.81 -9.53
N VAL A 150 -1.62 0.03 -9.91
CA VAL A 150 -0.19 -0.29 -9.79
C VAL A 150 0.18 -0.59 -8.34
N VAL A 151 -0.21 0.26 -7.39
CA VAL A 151 0.07 0.06 -5.96
C VAL A 151 -0.65 -1.18 -5.43
N PHE A 152 -1.91 -1.41 -5.84
CA PHE A 152 -2.65 -2.61 -5.49
C PHE A 152 -1.97 -3.88 -5.98
N LYS A 153 -1.44 -3.88 -7.21
CA LYS A 153 -0.69 -5.00 -7.78
C LYS A 153 0.57 -5.29 -6.96
N VAL A 154 1.36 -4.26 -6.63
CA VAL A 154 2.56 -4.38 -5.79
C VAL A 154 2.19 -5.00 -4.44
N TRP A 155 1.14 -4.51 -3.79
CA TRP A 155 0.67 -5.05 -2.52
C TRP A 155 0.21 -6.51 -2.61
N ARG A 156 -0.60 -6.83 -3.63
CA ARG A 156 -1.11 -8.19 -3.86
C ARG A 156 0.00 -9.19 -4.11
N THR A 157 1.05 -8.80 -4.82
CA THR A 157 2.16 -9.69 -5.15
C THR A 157 3.15 -9.84 -4.01
N LEU A 158 3.49 -8.75 -3.30
CA LEU A 158 4.57 -8.77 -2.30
C LEU A 158 4.09 -9.03 -0.87
N TYR A 159 2.86 -8.66 -0.52
CA TYR A 159 2.41 -8.59 0.88
C TYR A 159 1.11 -9.35 1.17
N TYR A 160 0.34 -9.70 0.15
CA TYR A 160 -0.87 -10.49 0.31
C TYR A 160 -0.57 -11.97 0.09
N THR A 161 -0.47 -12.74 1.17
CA THR A 161 -0.49 -14.20 1.10
C THR A 161 -1.95 -14.65 1.09
N PRO A 162 -2.45 -15.26 0.00
CA PRO A 162 -3.73 -15.96 0.06
C PRO A 162 -3.63 -16.99 1.19
N LYS A 163 -4.63 -17.06 2.07
CA LYS A 163 -4.73 -18.19 3.01
C LYS A 163 -4.95 -19.44 2.16
N THR A 164 -3.88 -20.11 1.76
CA THR A 164 -3.99 -21.46 1.21
C THR A 164 -4.61 -22.32 2.29
N PRO A 165 -5.67 -23.11 1.98
CA PRO A 165 -6.15 -24.12 2.90
C PRO A 165 -4.94 -24.95 3.31
N LYS A 166 -4.63 -24.95 4.61
CA LYS A 166 -3.60 -25.81 5.17
C LYS A 166 -3.93 -27.22 4.67
N PRO A 167 -3.03 -27.94 3.98
CA PRO A 167 -3.31 -29.30 3.55
C PRO A 167 -3.86 -30.05 4.75
N ALA A 168 -5.05 -30.64 4.60
CA ALA A 168 -5.66 -31.42 5.68
C ALA A 168 -4.59 -32.40 6.19
N PRO A 169 -4.40 -32.55 7.51
CA PRO A 169 -3.51 -33.58 8.03
C PRO A 169 -3.90 -34.88 7.34
N GLN A 170 -2.96 -35.48 6.59
CA GLN A 170 -3.23 -36.75 5.93
C GLN A 170 -3.69 -37.73 7.01
N PRO A 171 -4.93 -38.27 6.93
CA PRO A 171 -5.41 -39.21 7.92
C PRO A 171 -4.56 -40.47 7.84
N GLY A 172 -3.78 -40.78 8.87
CA GLY A 172 -3.26 -42.14 9.05
C GLY A 172 -1.76 -42.35 9.29
N MET A 173 -0.94 -41.34 9.64
CA MET A 173 0.46 -41.61 10.02
C MET A 173 0.76 -41.33 11.49
N TYR A 174 0.06 -42.03 12.38
CA TYR A 174 0.58 -42.32 13.71
C TYR A 174 1.42 -43.61 13.62
N GLY A 175 2.76 -43.47 13.62
CA GLY A 175 3.64 -44.62 13.89
C GLY A 175 4.84 -44.86 12.96
N GLN A 176 5.10 -44.02 11.95
CA GLN A 176 6.35 -44.16 11.18
C GLN A 176 7.30 -42.99 11.40
N ALA A 177 8.48 -43.30 11.93
CA ALA A 177 9.61 -42.39 11.92
C ALA A 177 9.98 -42.08 10.46
N GLN A 178 9.78 -40.83 10.05
CA GLN A 178 10.04 -40.36 8.69
C GLN A 178 11.56 -40.22 8.48
N PRO A 179 12.21 -41.06 7.65
CA PRO A 179 13.65 -40.96 7.41
C PRO A 179 13.93 -39.77 6.49
N GLY A 180 14.75 -38.82 6.93
CA GLY A 180 15.32 -37.79 6.05
C GLY A 180 15.08 -36.32 6.42
N TRP A 181 14.50 -36.00 7.57
CA TRP A 181 14.48 -34.62 8.05
C TRP A 181 15.80 -34.25 8.75
N PRO A 182 16.46 -33.13 8.38
CA PRO A 182 17.66 -32.68 9.09
C PRO A 182 17.27 -32.33 10.53
N GLN A 183 17.86 -33.08 11.45
CA GLN A 183 17.65 -32.99 12.89
C GLN A 183 18.25 -31.66 13.37
N GLN A 184 17.40 -30.67 13.67
CA GLN A 184 17.86 -29.45 14.33
C GLN A 184 18.38 -29.80 15.72
N GLN A 185 19.69 -29.60 15.85
CA GLN A 185 20.50 -29.87 17.01
C GLN A 185 20.28 -28.76 18.06
N GLY A 186 19.56 -29.11 19.14
CA GLY A 186 19.84 -28.72 20.53
C GLY A 186 19.69 -27.26 20.96
N GLY A 187 18.84 -27.00 21.95
CA GLY A 187 18.93 -25.78 22.75
C GLY A 187 17.76 -25.44 23.68
N HIS A 188 17.22 -26.37 24.48
CA HIS A 188 16.28 -26.03 25.55
C HIS A 188 16.75 -26.63 26.89
N PRO A 189 17.00 -25.81 27.94
CA PRO A 189 17.42 -26.30 29.24
C PRO A 189 16.31 -27.13 29.91
N ALA A 190 16.65 -28.35 30.32
CA ALA A 190 15.79 -29.23 31.09
C ALA A 190 15.54 -28.66 32.50
N GLN A 191 14.27 -28.52 32.88
CA GLN A 191 13.83 -28.29 34.25
C GLN A 191 13.81 -29.63 35.01
N PRO A 192 14.42 -29.73 36.20
CA PRO A 192 14.39 -30.95 37.01
C PRO A 192 13.16 -30.95 37.92
N GLY A 193 12.21 -31.85 37.69
CA GLY A 193 11.04 -32.06 38.55
C GLY A 193 10.41 -33.41 38.31
N GLY A 194 10.77 -34.39 39.13
CA GLY A 194 10.30 -35.77 39.02
C GLY A 194 8.92 -36.03 39.61
N TYR A 195 8.26 -37.07 39.11
CA TYR A 195 7.40 -38.00 39.87
C TYR A 195 7.20 -39.29 39.04
N PRO A 196 7.33 -40.51 39.63
CA PRO A 196 7.19 -41.77 38.91
C PRO A 196 5.71 -42.22 38.73
N PRO A 197 5.40 -43.07 37.73
CA PRO A 197 4.03 -43.48 37.39
C PRO A 197 3.49 -44.60 38.33
N PRO A 198 2.21 -44.53 38.78
CA PRO A 198 1.57 -45.65 39.48
C PRO A 198 1.17 -46.77 38.50
N GLY A 199 1.61 -47.98 38.82
CA GLY A 199 1.40 -49.20 38.03
C GLY A 199 -0.02 -49.78 38.06
N GLN A 200 -0.22 -50.67 37.10
CA GLN A 200 -1.36 -51.57 36.92
C GLN A 200 -1.68 -52.37 38.19
N GLY A 201 -2.97 -52.47 38.51
CA GLY A 201 -3.50 -53.43 39.48
C GLY A 201 -4.86 -53.96 39.01
N GLY A 202 -4.87 -55.20 38.53
CA GLY A 202 -6.07 -56.03 38.43
C GLY A 202 -6.31 -56.78 39.74
N TYR A 203 -7.56 -57.17 39.99
CA TYR A 203 -7.97 -57.95 41.15
C TYR A 203 -8.79 -59.15 40.70
N ALA A 204 -8.49 -60.30 41.30
CA ALA A 204 -9.36 -61.46 41.43
C ALA A 204 -10.46 -61.21 42.46
#